data_AF-A0A023PZX8-F1
#
_entry.id   AF-A0A023PZX8-F1
#
_cell.length_a   1.000
_cell.length_b   1.000
_cell.length_c   1.000
_cell.angle_alpha   90.00
_cell.angle_beta   90.00
_cell.angle_gamma   90.00
#
_symmetry.space_group_name_H-M   'P 1'
#
loop_
_entity.id
_entity.type
_entity.pdbx_description
1 polymer ?
#
loop_
_entity_poly.entity_id
_entity_poly.type
_entity_poly.pdbx_seq_one_letter_code
_entity_poly.pdbx_strand_id
1 'polypeptide(L)'
;MVENYGGEHWYERFVRETFRTYVRNAVQKFDSGELKARRDDIAKEVTIKLQTYLNATPFEVKNIVVGNINYPDIVAKAVEKKLAAQQLLSEKETQKQIAKKDAEIRIEEAKGIAQAQKIINSTLTENYLQHEAINAQLKMAESPNHTTVYIPVGTNGMPLVKGLK
;
A
#
# COMPACT_ATOMS: atom_id res chain seq x y z
N MET A 1 -20.00 38.89 49.24
CA MET A 1 -20.03 37.56 48.58
C MET A 1 -18.87 37.38 47.58
N VAL A 2 -18.58 38.35 46.70
CA VAL A 2 -17.49 38.22 45.71
C VAL A 2 -16.09 38.20 46.34
N GLU A 3 -15.88 38.91 47.46
CA GLU A 3 -14.56 39.00 48.13
C GLU A 3 -14.04 37.65 48.64
N ASN A 4 -14.91 36.74 49.11
CA ASN A 4 -14.51 35.42 49.59
C ASN A 4 -13.94 34.51 48.48
N TYR A 5 -14.15 34.85 47.20
CA TYR A 5 -13.68 34.09 46.04
C TYR A 5 -12.49 34.75 45.33
N GLY A 6 -11.90 35.81 45.89
CA GLY A 6 -10.55 36.25 45.53
C GLY A 6 -10.41 37.07 44.23
N GLY A 7 -11.34 38.01 43.99
CA GLY A 7 -11.15 39.12 43.04
C GLY A 7 -10.72 38.69 41.62
N GLU A 8 -9.76 39.40 41.03
CA GLU A 8 -9.30 39.17 39.65
C GLU A 8 -8.64 37.80 39.42
N HIS A 9 -8.07 37.19 40.46
CA HIS A 9 -7.29 35.94 40.35
C HIS A 9 -8.10 34.65 40.61
N TRP A 10 -9.43 34.73 40.67
CA TRP A 10 -10.31 33.56 40.91
C TRP A 10 -10.01 32.40 39.95
N TYR A 11 -9.78 32.70 38.66
CA TYR A 11 -9.47 31.70 37.64
C TYR A 11 -8.17 30.95 37.97
N GLU A 12 -7.11 31.67 38.30
CA GLU A 12 -5.80 31.07 38.60
C GLU A 12 -5.81 30.24 39.89
N ARG A 13 -6.55 30.69 40.90
CA ARG A 13 -6.61 30.06 42.22
C ARG A 13 -7.56 28.84 42.29
N PHE A 14 -8.70 28.87 41.59
CA PHE A 14 -9.75 27.85 41.74
C PHE A 14 -9.99 26.97 40.50
N VAL A 15 -9.75 27.48 39.29
CA VAL A 15 -10.15 26.81 38.04
C VAL A 15 -8.95 26.28 37.25
N ARG A 16 -7.82 26.99 37.25
CA ARG A 16 -6.68 26.72 36.36
C ARG A 16 -6.10 25.32 36.54
N GLU A 17 -5.77 24.90 37.77
CA GLU A 17 -5.10 23.62 38.01
C GLU A 17 -6.05 22.41 37.93
N THR A 18 -7.30 22.57 38.34
CA THR A 18 -8.37 21.56 38.15
C THR A 18 -8.67 21.35 36.66
N PHE A 19 -8.82 22.45 35.90
CA PHE A 19 -8.97 22.40 34.44
C PHE A 19 -7.78 21.74 33.74
N ARG A 20 -6.54 22.16 34.05
CA ARG A 20 -5.32 21.54 33.49
C ARG A 20 -5.24 20.04 33.78
N THR A 21 -5.68 19.61 34.97
CA THR A 21 -5.72 18.20 35.36
C THR A 21 -6.77 17.42 34.58
N TYR A 22 -7.97 17.97 34.40
CA TYR A 22 -9.03 17.33 33.59
C TYR A 22 -8.65 17.24 32.11
N VAL A 23 -8.07 18.30 31.54
CA VAL A 23 -7.54 18.29 30.16
C VAL A 23 -6.46 17.22 29.99
N ARG A 24 -5.48 17.16 30.91
CA ARG A 24 -4.42 16.13 30.88
C ARG A 24 -5.00 14.71 30.91
N ASN A 25 -5.93 14.44 31.82
CA ASN A 25 -6.53 13.13 32.01
C ASN A 25 -7.45 12.71 30.86
N ALA A 26 -8.11 13.67 30.19
CA ALA A 26 -8.88 13.39 28.97
C ALA A 26 -7.94 13.09 27.78
N VAL A 27 -6.90 13.91 27.59
CA VAL A 27 -5.91 13.76 26.52
C VAL A 27 -5.16 12.42 26.59
N GLN A 28 -4.80 11.95 27.79
CA GLN A 28 -4.08 10.67 27.98
C GLN A 28 -4.84 9.42 27.49
N LYS A 29 -6.15 9.49 27.28
CA LYS A 29 -6.97 8.36 26.81
C LYS A 29 -6.89 8.12 25.30
N PHE A 30 -6.41 9.10 24.54
CA PHE A 30 -6.43 9.08 23.08
C PHE A 30 -5.02 8.93 22.52
N ASP A 31 -4.85 8.16 21.44
CA ASP A 31 -3.58 8.13 20.73
C ASP A 31 -3.28 9.53 20.16
N SER A 32 -2.02 9.93 20.19
CA SER A 32 -1.57 11.26 19.75
C SER A 32 -1.98 11.63 18.32
N GLY A 33 -2.21 10.64 17.44
CA GLY A 33 -2.78 10.89 16.11
C GLY A 33 -4.26 11.32 16.12
N GLU A 34 -5.06 10.82 17.08
CA GLU A 34 -6.51 11.02 17.12
C GLU A 34 -6.96 12.30 17.84
N LEU A 35 -6.14 12.91 18.70
CA LEU A 35 -6.54 14.12 19.46
C LEU A 35 -7.04 15.26 18.55
N LYS A 36 -6.51 15.39 17.34
CA LYS A 36 -6.95 16.41 16.38
C LYS A 36 -8.37 16.14 15.85
N ALA A 37 -8.76 14.88 15.69
CA ALA A 37 -10.09 14.47 15.25
C ALA A 37 -11.11 14.47 16.41
N ARG A 38 -10.66 14.14 17.63
CA ARG A 38 -11.50 14.03 18.84
C ARG A 38 -11.47 15.27 19.74
N ARG A 39 -11.14 16.44 19.20
CA ARG A 39 -11.09 17.72 19.96
C ARG A 39 -12.41 18.01 20.66
N ASP A 40 -13.52 17.80 19.96
CA ASP A 40 -14.86 18.09 20.47
C ASP A 40 -15.28 17.09 21.55
N ASP A 41 -14.86 15.83 21.46
CA ASP A 41 -15.12 14.82 22.48
C ASP A 41 -14.33 15.14 23.77
N ILE A 42 -13.06 15.54 23.62
CA ILE A 42 -12.22 16.03 24.74
C ILE A 42 -12.85 17.29 25.36
N ALA A 43 -13.30 18.24 24.54
CA ALA A 43 -13.95 19.46 25.01
C ALA A 43 -15.22 19.16 25.82
N LYS A 44 -16.09 18.25 25.33
CA LYS A 44 -17.30 17.80 26.03
C LYS A 44 -16.96 17.12 27.36
N GLU A 45 -16.02 16.17 27.38
CA GLU A 45 -15.64 15.45 28.62
C GLU A 45 -15.12 16.43 29.68
N VAL A 46 -14.26 17.37 29.29
CA VAL A 46 -13.71 18.37 30.21
C VAL A 46 -14.79 19.35 30.68
N THR A 47 -15.72 19.75 29.82
CA THR A 47 -16.83 20.66 30.17
C THR A 47 -17.74 20.03 31.22
N ILE A 48 -18.17 18.78 31.03
CA ILE A 48 -19.05 18.07 31.98
C ILE A 48 -18.37 17.95 33.35
N LYS A 49 -17.08 17.61 33.40
CA LYS A 49 -16.32 17.53 34.65
C LYS A 49 -16.15 18.88 35.33
N LEU A 50 -15.87 19.94 34.56
CA LEU A 50 -15.66 21.27 35.12
C LEU A 50 -16.97 21.89 35.63
N GLN A 51 -18.08 21.70 34.91
CA GLN A 51 -19.43 22.07 35.39
C GLN A 51 -19.76 21.33 36.68
N THR A 52 -19.54 20.00 36.73
CA THR A 52 -19.77 19.20 37.94
C THR A 52 -18.97 19.69 39.14
N TYR A 53 -17.71 20.10 38.94
CA TYR A 53 -16.85 20.68 39.98
C TYR A 53 -17.32 22.07 40.43
N LEU A 54 -17.79 22.90 39.50
CA LEU A 54 -18.19 24.28 39.77
C LEU A 54 -19.65 24.44 40.23
N ASN A 55 -20.49 23.39 40.19
CA ASN A 55 -21.86 23.42 40.70
C ASN A 55 -21.99 23.87 42.18
N ALA A 56 -20.94 23.70 42.99
CA ALA A 56 -20.89 24.17 44.39
C ALA A 56 -20.38 25.63 44.54
N THR A 57 -20.17 26.34 43.43
CA THR A 57 -19.56 27.67 43.37
C THR A 57 -20.45 28.63 42.57
N PRO A 58 -20.29 29.96 42.69
CA PRO A 58 -21.08 30.93 41.92
C PRO A 58 -20.66 31.05 40.44
N PHE A 59 -19.86 30.14 39.89
CA PHE A 59 -19.28 30.23 38.54
C PHE A 59 -20.01 29.34 37.54
N GLU A 60 -20.56 29.95 36.47
CA GLU A 60 -21.20 29.24 35.36
C GLU A 60 -20.24 29.04 34.17
N VAL A 61 -20.14 27.81 33.67
CA VAL A 61 -19.34 27.48 32.46
C VAL A 61 -20.26 27.36 31.25
N LYS A 62 -20.23 28.37 30.37
CA LYS A 62 -21.08 28.42 29.17
C LYS A 62 -20.55 27.59 27.99
N ASN A 63 -19.25 27.66 27.70
CA ASN A 63 -18.61 26.86 26.65
C ASN A 63 -17.11 26.74 26.90
N ILE A 64 -16.49 25.62 26.50
CA ILE A 64 -15.04 25.41 26.50
C ILE A 64 -14.61 25.02 25.09
N VAL A 65 -13.77 25.84 24.47
CA VAL A 65 -13.20 25.58 23.14
C VAL A 65 -11.74 25.14 23.28
N VAL A 66 -11.41 23.96 22.74
CA VAL A 66 -10.03 23.45 22.73
C VAL A 66 -9.26 24.09 21.57
N GLY A 67 -8.48 25.13 21.87
CA GLY A 67 -7.59 25.81 20.94
C GLY A 67 -6.37 24.99 20.53
N ASN A 68 -5.21 25.62 20.31
CA ASN A 68 -4.02 24.92 19.84
C ASN A 68 -3.51 23.88 20.85
N ILE A 69 -3.44 22.62 20.42
CA ILE A 69 -2.85 21.51 21.17
C ILE A 69 -1.35 21.52 20.85
N ASN A 70 -0.57 22.13 21.73
CA ASN A 70 0.88 22.12 21.66
C ASN A 70 1.39 20.88 22.41
N TYR A 71 1.84 19.87 21.66
CA TYR A 71 2.53 18.72 22.23
C TYR A 71 3.92 19.16 22.73
N PRO A 72 4.43 18.60 23.85
CA PRO A 72 5.85 18.70 24.16
C PRO A 72 6.68 18.06 23.03
N ASP A 73 7.81 18.67 22.66
CA ASP A 73 8.64 18.24 21.51
C ASP A 73 9.01 16.75 21.53
N ILE A 74 9.20 16.19 22.73
CA ILE A 74 9.49 14.76 22.95
C ILE A 74 8.33 13.89 22.45
N VAL A 75 7.09 14.28 22.71
CA VAL A 75 5.89 13.56 22.28
C VAL A 75 5.70 13.75 20.78
N ALA A 76 5.82 14.98 20.26
CA ALA A 76 5.71 15.25 18.83
C ALA A 76 6.66 14.37 17.99
N LYS A 77 7.95 14.33 18.36
CA LYS A 77 8.97 13.49 17.72
C LYS A 77 8.69 12.00 17.83
N ALA A 78 8.17 11.53 18.96
CA ALA A 78 7.80 10.13 19.13
C ALA A 78 6.64 9.72 18.20
N VAL A 79 5.68 10.62 17.98
CA VAL A 79 4.50 10.43 17.13
C VAL A 79 4.89 10.47 15.65
N GLU A 80 5.70 11.43 15.24
CA GLU A 80 6.29 11.48 13.89
C GLU A 80 7.07 10.20 13.57
N LYS A 81 7.91 9.74 14.50
CA LYS A 81 8.67 8.49 14.35
C LYS A 81 7.76 7.26 14.26
N LYS A 82 6.69 7.19 15.05
CA LYS A 82 5.68 6.11 14.99
C LYS A 82 4.95 6.11 13.65
N LEU A 83 4.51 7.28 13.18
CA LEU A 83 3.81 7.43 11.91
C LEU A 83 4.70 7.06 10.72
N ALA A 84 5.95 7.53 10.71
CA ALA A 84 6.94 7.16 9.69
C ALA A 84 7.22 5.65 9.66
N ALA A 85 7.30 4.99 10.83
CA ALA A 85 7.48 3.55 10.91
C ALA A 85 6.25 2.77 10.43
N GLN A 86 5.03 3.25 10.71
CA GLN A 86 3.79 2.66 10.19
C GLN A 86 3.68 2.79 8.67
N GLN A 87 4.02 3.97 8.13
CA GLN A 87 4.05 4.22 6.69
C GLN A 87 5.05 3.29 5.98
N LEU A 88 6.28 3.20 6.49
CA LEU A 88 7.31 2.30 5.97
C LEU A 88 6.88 0.82 6.02
N LEU A 89 6.19 0.39 7.08
CA LEU A 89 5.68 -0.97 7.19
C LEU A 89 4.58 -1.25 6.14
N SER A 90 3.67 -0.30 5.92
CA SER A 90 2.63 -0.40 4.89
C SER A 90 3.22 -0.48 3.48
N GLU A 91 4.24 0.34 3.19
CA GLU A 91 4.99 0.30 1.92
C GLU A 91 5.69 -1.05 1.73
N LYS A 92 6.28 -1.62 2.78
CA LYS A 92 6.95 -2.93 2.71
C LYS A 92 5.98 -4.09 2.50
N GLU A 93 4.81 -4.06 3.14
CA GLU A 93 3.77 -5.08 2.87
C GLU A 93 3.22 -4.93 1.44
N THR A 94 3.04 -3.71 0.94
CA THR A 94 2.66 -3.45 -0.45
C THR A 94 3.72 -3.99 -1.42
N GLN A 95 5.01 -3.71 -1.19
CA GLN A 95 6.12 -4.24 -2.00
C GLN A 95 6.15 -5.77 -2.00
N LYS A 96 5.90 -6.41 -0.86
CA LYS A 96 5.81 -7.87 -0.72
C LYS A 96 4.63 -8.46 -1.49
N GLN A 97 3.47 -7.79 -1.49
CA GLN A 97 2.31 -8.22 -2.27
C GLN A 97 2.54 -8.10 -3.78
N ILE A 98 3.17 -7.00 -4.24
CA ILE A 98 3.59 -6.83 -5.64
C ILE A 98 4.56 -7.95 -6.04
N ALA A 99 5.66 -8.15 -5.29
CA ALA A 99 6.64 -9.18 -5.59
C ALA A 99 6.06 -10.61 -5.61
N LYS A 100 5.03 -10.88 -4.79
CA LYS A 100 4.28 -12.14 -4.83
C LYS A 100 3.47 -12.26 -6.13
N LYS A 101 2.79 -11.20 -6.57
CA LYS A 101 2.04 -11.17 -7.84
C LYS A 101 2.97 -11.31 -9.05
N ASP A 102 4.13 -10.67 -9.04
CA ASP A 102 5.15 -10.82 -10.09
C ASP A 102 5.74 -12.24 -10.15
N ALA A 103 5.75 -12.97 -9.02
CA ALA A 103 6.11 -14.39 -9.00
C ALA A 103 4.98 -15.27 -9.55
N GLU A 104 3.73 -15.00 -9.19
CA GLU A 104 2.54 -15.70 -9.74
C GLU A 104 2.44 -15.53 -11.27
N ILE A 105 2.65 -14.31 -11.79
CA ILE A 105 2.66 -14.01 -13.23
C ILE A 105 3.72 -14.84 -13.97
N ARG A 106 4.98 -14.80 -13.52
CA ARG A 106 6.08 -15.55 -14.15
C ARG A 106 5.86 -17.06 -14.18
N ILE A 107 5.19 -17.61 -13.16
CA ILE A 107 4.81 -19.03 -13.13
C ILE A 107 3.78 -19.33 -14.22
N GLU A 108 2.79 -18.47 -14.43
CA GLU A 108 1.75 -18.66 -15.45
C GLU A 108 2.29 -18.46 -16.87
N GLU A 109 3.16 -17.47 -17.08
CA GLU A 109 3.90 -17.29 -18.33
C GLU A 109 4.71 -18.53 -18.70
N ALA A 110 5.47 -19.08 -17.74
CA ALA A 110 6.26 -20.29 -17.95
C ALA A 110 5.39 -21.52 -18.29
N LYS A 111 4.21 -21.67 -17.66
CA LYS A 111 3.23 -22.70 -18.06
C LYS A 111 2.72 -22.49 -19.47
N GLY A 112 2.36 -21.25 -19.84
CA GLY A 112 1.88 -20.90 -21.17
C GLY A 112 2.89 -21.24 -22.26
N ILE A 113 4.17 -20.89 -22.05
CA ILE A 113 5.28 -21.25 -22.93
C ILE A 113 5.43 -22.78 -23.04
N ALA A 114 5.43 -23.49 -21.91
CA ALA A 114 5.56 -24.96 -21.90
C ALA A 114 4.39 -25.67 -22.61
N GLN A 115 3.15 -25.17 -22.45
CA GLN A 115 1.98 -25.68 -23.16
C GLN A 115 2.06 -25.40 -24.66
N ALA A 116 2.43 -24.17 -25.06
CA ALA A 116 2.63 -23.82 -26.46
C ALA A 116 3.70 -24.70 -27.12
N GLN A 117 4.85 -24.90 -26.47
CA GLN A 117 5.90 -25.81 -26.95
C GLN A 117 5.40 -27.26 -27.07
N LYS A 118 4.61 -27.75 -26.11
CA LYS A 118 4.03 -29.10 -26.18
C LYS A 118 3.08 -29.24 -27.37
N ILE A 119 2.25 -28.24 -27.66
CA ILE A 119 1.35 -28.24 -28.82
C ILE A 119 2.16 -28.22 -30.12
N ILE A 120 3.14 -27.31 -30.25
CA ILE A 120 4.01 -27.21 -31.43
C ILE A 120 4.73 -28.54 -31.69
N ASN A 121 5.32 -29.15 -30.66
CA ASN A 121 5.99 -30.45 -30.75
C ASN A 121 5.03 -31.59 -31.12
N SER A 122 3.75 -31.51 -30.78
CA SER A 122 2.75 -32.50 -31.18
C SER A 122 2.31 -32.37 -32.65
N THR A 123 2.42 -31.17 -33.24
CA THR A 123 2.13 -30.91 -34.66
C THR A 123 3.32 -31.13 -35.58
N LEU A 124 4.54 -31.13 -35.04
CA LEU A 124 5.81 -31.40 -35.74
C LEU A 124 5.96 -32.89 -36.09
N THR A 125 5.18 -33.35 -37.06
CA THR A 125 5.39 -34.65 -37.73
C THR A 125 6.45 -34.53 -38.82
N GLU A 126 7.16 -35.62 -39.15
CA GLU A 126 8.19 -35.62 -40.21
C GLU A 126 7.64 -35.11 -41.56
N ASN A 127 6.42 -35.52 -41.92
CA ASN A 127 5.75 -35.07 -43.14
C ASN A 127 5.44 -33.57 -43.13
N TYR A 128 5.06 -33.01 -41.97
CA TYR A 128 4.81 -31.57 -41.84
C TYR A 128 6.12 -30.76 -41.91
N LEU A 129 7.19 -31.25 -41.28
CA LEU A 129 8.54 -30.67 -41.38
C LEU A 129 9.06 -30.69 -42.83
N GLN A 130 8.86 -31.78 -43.57
CA GLN A 130 9.21 -31.83 -45.00
C GLN A 130 8.38 -30.85 -45.82
N HIS A 131 7.07 -30.76 -45.58
CA HIS A 131 6.19 -29.81 -46.27
C HIS A 131 6.59 -28.34 -46.03
N GLU A 132 6.89 -27.97 -44.78
CA GLU A 132 7.39 -26.61 -44.48
C GLU A 132 8.77 -26.35 -45.08
N ALA A 133 9.68 -27.33 -45.08
CA ALA A 133 10.97 -27.20 -45.74
C ALA A 133 10.83 -26.99 -47.27
N ILE A 134 9.91 -27.71 -47.92
CA ILE A 134 9.60 -27.54 -49.35
C ILE A 134 8.99 -26.16 -49.60
N ASN A 135 8.04 -25.70 -48.78
CA ASN A 135 7.45 -24.36 -48.90
C ASN A 135 8.47 -23.23 -48.68
N ALA A 136 9.43 -23.42 -47.77
CA ALA A 136 10.53 -22.48 -47.58
C ALA A 136 11.45 -22.44 -48.81
N GLN A 137 11.78 -23.61 -49.39
CA GLN A 137 12.55 -23.70 -50.65
C GLN A 137 11.81 -23.04 -51.81
N LEU A 138 10.50 -23.24 -51.94
CA LEU A 138 9.67 -22.63 -52.99
C LEU A 138 9.69 -21.10 -52.89
N LYS A 139 9.44 -20.56 -51.69
CA LYS A 139 9.49 -19.10 -51.43
C LYS A 139 10.89 -18.51 -51.65
N MET A 140 11.96 -19.25 -51.36
CA MET A 140 13.31 -18.83 -51.70
C MET A 140 13.54 -18.80 -53.22
N ALA A 141 13.02 -19.78 -53.97
CA ALA A 141 13.13 -19.87 -55.42
C ALA A 141 12.23 -18.86 -56.18
N GLU A 142 11.12 -18.42 -55.59
CA GLU A 142 10.22 -17.39 -56.13
C GLU A 142 10.69 -15.95 -55.80
N SER A 143 11.63 -15.78 -54.87
CA SER A 143 12.13 -14.45 -54.47
C SER A 143 12.97 -13.80 -55.57
N PRO A 144 12.69 -12.56 -56.01
CA PRO A 144 13.42 -11.91 -57.11
C PRO A 144 14.89 -11.57 -56.80
N ASN A 145 15.37 -11.83 -55.57
CA ASN A 145 16.72 -11.49 -55.10
C ASN A 145 17.64 -12.71 -54.89
N HIS A 146 17.26 -13.94 -55.28
CA HIS A 146 18.19 -15.07 -55.22
C HIS A 146 19.00 -15.19 -56.52
N THR A 147 20.26 -15.63 -56.40
CA THR A 147 21.12 -15.95 -57.55
C THR A 147 21.51 -17.43 -57.57
N THR A 148 21.55 -18.07 -56.40
CA THR A 148 21.83 -19.50 -56.20
C THR A 148 21.12 -19.96 -54.94
N VAL A 149 20.31 -21.03 -55.03
CA VAL A 149 19.64 -21.64 -53.87
C VAL A 149 20.36 -22.94 -53.51
N TYR A 150 20.92 -23.02 -52.30
CA TYR A 150 21.59 -24.23 -51.80
C TYR A 150 20.59 -25.13 -51.09
N ILE A 151 20.28 -26.27 -51.69
CA ILE A 151 19.40 -27.30 -51.11
C ILE A 151 20.30 -28.38 -50.49
N PRO A 152 20.38 -28.50 -49.14
CA PRO A 152 21.06 -29.62 -48.53
C PRO A 152 20.34 -30.93 -48.87
N VAL A 153 21.12 -32.01 -49.01
CA VAL A 153 20.64 -33.37 -49.24
C VAL A 153 21.25 -34.31 -48.19
N GLY A 154 20.52 -34.52 -47.10
CA GLY A 154 20.99 -35.35 -45.99
C GLY A 154 20.00 -35.43 -44.83
N THR A 155 20.30 -36.28 -43.85
CA THR A 155 19.38 -36.74 -42.78
C THR A 155 18.82 -35.67 -41.84
N ASN A 156 19.27 -34.41 -41.90
CA ASN A 156 18.72 -33.29 -41.12
C ASN A 156 18.51 -32.00 -41.96
N GLY A 157 18.18 -32.17 -43.24
CA GLY A 157 17.78 -31.10 -44.17
C GLY A 157 17.59 -31.71 -45.56
N MET A 158 16.37 -32.16 -45.87
CA MET A 158 16.23 -33.51 -46.41
C MET A 158 15.25 -33.67 -47.59
N PRO A 159 15.80 -34.06 -48.75
CA PRO A 159 15.23 -35.12 -49.61
C PRO A 159 16.32 -36.16 -49.95
N LEU A 160 16.08 -37.44 -50.23
CA LEU A 160 14.85 -38.27 -50.35
C LEU A 160 15.01 -39.58 -49.54
N VAL A 161 13.93 -40.38 -49.38
CA VAL A 161 14.05 -41.82 -49.05
C VAL A 161 13.32 -42.66 -50.09
N LYS A 162 14.03 -43.64 -50.66
CA LYS A 162 13.53 -44.58 -51.67
C LYS A 162 12.68 -45.66 -50.98
N GLY A 163 11.54 -46.01 -51.59
CA GLY A 163 10.47 -46.77 -50.93
C GLY A 163 10.86 -48.12 -50.32
N LEU A 164 10.18 -48.45 -49.22
CA LEU A 164 10.19 -49.78 -48.60
C LEU A 164 9.18 -50.69 -49.32
N LYS A 165 9.57 -51.96 -49.48
CA LYS A 165 8.68 -53.08 -49.79
C LYS A 165 8.02 -53.59 -48.51
#